data_AF-A0A248KKD8-F1
#
_entry.id   AF-A0A248KKD8-F1
#
_cell.length_a   1.000
_cell.length_b   1.000
_cell.length_c   1.000
_cell.angle_alpha   90.00
_cell.angle_beta   90.00
_cell.angle_gamma   90.00
#
_symmetry.space_group_name_H-M   'P 1'
#
loop_
_entity.id
_entity.type
_entity.pdbx_description
1 polymer ?
#
loop_
_entity_poly.entity_id
_entity_poly.type
_entity_poly.pdbx_seq_one_letter_code
_entity_poly.pdbx_strand_id
1 'polypeptide(L)'
;MSLRRKVLPALLALLVLCSGVLSSLMQWKQDEKKVRENALNDLISIIDAEFESAQAMAALAESYIGKTCNDEVVRSLSRMNASVEFIRSINIIENGEWSCSSLEGRQSLGINSAGTTTRTLMIQYVNRQRTEMYMTYFPVKEQVVAVAIYKAAIDKILYDFSRDENIEAQFLLEPINNPVMQAGSASFPFWITFNTQESWGII
;
A
#
# COMPACT_ATOMS: atom_id res chain seq x y z
N MET A 1 -27.60 -63.05 19.04
CA MET A 1 -26.75 -61.87 19.35
C MET A 1 -27.12 -60.76 18.37
N SER A 2 -27.74 -59.67 18.82
CA SER A 2 -28.40 -58.72 17.92
C SER A 2 -27.41 -57.84 17.15
N LEU A 3 -27.70 -57.63 15.86
CA LEU A 3 -26.97 -56.75 14.93
C LEU A 3 -26.64 -55.37 15.55
N ARG A 4 -27.52 -54.86 16.43
CA ARG A 4 -27.35 -53.59 17.17
C ARG A 4 -26.09 -53.51 18.03
N ARG A 5 -25.60 -54.62 18.62
CA ARG A 5 -24.40 -54.59 19.50
C ARG A 5 -23.09 -54.41 18.74
N LYS A 6 -23.05 -54.68 17.42
CA LYS A 6 -21.85 -54.52 16.58
C LYS A 6 -21.89 -53.26 15.70
N VAL A 7 -23.08 -52.87 15.24
CA VAL A 7 -23.26 -51.72 14.33
C VAL A 7 -23.11 -50.39 15.06
N LEU A 8 -23.60 -50.27 16.30
CA LEU A 8 -23.55 -49.04 17.09
C LEU A 8 -22.11 -48.55 17.40
N PRO A 9 -21.17 -49.40 17.89
CA PRO A 9 -19.79 -48.95 18.12
C PRO A 9 -19.06 -48.63 16.81
N ALA A 10 -19.38 -49.31 15.70
CA ALA A 10 -18.82 -48.99 14.38
C ALA A 10 -19.30 -47.62 13.86
N LEU A 11 -20.59 -47.29 14.06
CA LEU A 11 -21.16 -45.98 13.71
C LEU A 11 -20.58 -44.85 14.55
N LEU A 12 -20.38 -45.09 15.86
CA LEU A 12 -19.72 -44.13 16.75
C LEU A 12 -18.24 -43.92 16.37
N ALA A 13 -17.51 -44.99 16.05
CA ALA A 13 -16.14 -44.88 15.57
C ALA A 13 -16.06 -44.10 14.25
N LEU A 14 -17.01 -44.33 13.32
CA LEU A 14 -17.10 -43.58 12.07
C LEU A 14 -17.38 -42.09 12.32
N LEU A 15 -18.29 -41.77 13.25
CA LEU A 15 -18.59 -40.38 13.62
C LEU A 15 -17.37 -39.67 14.21
N VAL A 16 -16.60 -40.33 15.08
CA VAL A 16 -15.37 -39.77 15.66
C VAL A 16 -14.30 -39.55 14.60
N LEU A 17 -14.15 -40.49 13.66
CA LEU A 17 -13.22 -40.34 12.52
C LEU A 17 -13.66 -39.18 11.60
N CYS A 18 -14.94 -39.11 11.24
CA CYS A 18 -15.48 -38.00 10.45
C CYS A 18 -15.30 -36.65 11.15
N SER A 19 -15.54 -36.56 12.46
CA SER A 19 -15.29 -35.33 13.21
C SER A 19 -13.81 -34.96 13.22
N GLY A 20 -12.91 -35.93 13.38
CA GLY A 20 -11.46 -35.66 13.36
C GLY A 20 -10.98 -35.14 11.99
N VAL A 21 -11.47 -35.73 10.90
CA VAL A 21 -11.16 -35.28 9.53
C VAL A 21 -11.72 -33.88 9.28
N LEU A 22 -12.98 -33.62 9.66
CA LEU A 22 -13.61 -32.31 9.51
C LEU A 22 -12.87 -31.23 10.31
N SER A 23 -12.52 -31.50 11.57
CA SER A 23 -11.76 -30.56 12.39
C SER A 23 -10.38 -30.27 11.80
N SER A 24 -9.69 -31.28 11.26
CA SER A 24 -8.38 -31.12 10.62
C SER A 24 -8.48 -30.27 9.35
N LEU A 25 -9.51 -30.50 8.52
CA LEU A 25 -9.77 -29.69 7.32
C LEU A 25 -10.12 -28.25 7.66
N MET A 26 -10.91 -28.02 8.72
CA MET A 26 -11.25 -26.67 9.17
C MET A 26 -10.02 -25.93 9.70
N GLN A 27 -9.18 -26.62 10.49
CA GLN A 27 -7.94 -26.05 11.01
C GLN A 27 -6.98 -25.70 9.87
N TRP A 28 -6.82 -26.59 8.89
CA TRP A 28 -5.95 -26.32 7.75
C TRP A 28 -6.40 -25.10 6.94
N LYS A 29 -7.71 -24.94 6.71
CA LYS A 29 -8.25 -23.74 6.06
C LYS A 29 -8.04 -22.45 6.87
N GLN A 30 -8.13 -22.54 8.20
CA GLN A 30 -7.86 -21.38 9.06
C GLN A 30 -6.38 -21.00 9.04
N ASP A 31 -5.48 -21.98 9.07
CA ASP A 31 -4.04 -21.75 9.00
C ASP A 31 -3.65 -21.14 7.64
N GLU A 32 -4.19 -21.65 6.54
CA GLU A 32 -3.97 -21.09 5.20
C GLU A 32 -4.44 -19.63 5.11
N LYS A 33 -5.63 -19.33 5.64
CA LYS A 33 -6.15 -17.96 5.68
C LYS A 33 -5.21 -17.03 6.47
N LYS A 34 -4.73 -17.49 7.62
CA LYS A 34 -3.83 -16.72 8.49
C LYS A 34 -2.47 -16.46 7.83
N VAL A 35 -1.93 -17.45 7.10
CA VAL A 35 -0.69 -17.27 6.33
C VAL A 35 -0.87 -16.18 5.27
N ARG A 36 -1.99 -16.18 4.54
CA ARG A 36 -2.28 -15.13 3.54
C ARG A 36 -2.49 -13.75 4.17
N GLU A 37 -3.16 -13.68 5.32
CA GLU A 37 -3.31 -12.42 6.07
C GLU A 37 -1.95 -11.88 6.53
N ASN A 38 -1.04 -12.74 7.01
CA ASN A 38 0.31 -12.33 7.37
C ASN A 38 1.09 -11.84 6.17
N ALA A 39 1.07 -12.57 5.04
CA ALA A 39 1.74 -12.15 3.81
C ALA A 39 1.23 -10.78 3.30
N LEU A 40 -0.08 -10.55 3.41
CA LEU A 40 -0.70 -9.26 3.10
C LEU A 40 -0.22 -8.13 4.02
N ASN A 41 -0.15 -8.39 5.33
CA ASN A 41 0.34 -7.41 6.30
C ASN A 41 1.83 -7.10 6.10
N ASP A 42 2.64 -8.12 5.78
CA ASP A 42 4.06 -7.96 5.48
C ASP A 42 4.25 -7.10 4.22
N LEU A 43 3.46 -7.36 3.16
CA LEU A 43 3.47 -6.55 1.94
C LEU A 43 3.05 -5.09 2.22
N ILE A 44 2.00 -4.87 3.01
CA ILE A 44 1.59 -3.53 3.44
C ILE A 44 2.72 -2.86 4.21
N SER A 45 3.38 -3.55 5.13
CA SER A 45 4.47 -3.00 5.93
C SER A 45 5.67 -2.58 5.06
N ILE A 46 5.98 -3.32 4.00
CA ILE A 46 7.05 -2.97 3.05
C ILE A 46 6.68 -1.70 2.29
N ILE A 47 5.44 -1.60 1.81
CA ILE A 47 4.97 -0.42 1.08
C ILE A 47 4.86 0.79 2.03
N ASP A 48 4.41 0.58 3.27
CA ASP A 48 4.36 1.63 4.30
C ASP A 48 5.75 2.24 4.52
N ALA A 49 6.82 1.45 4.55
CA ALA A 49 8.18 1.97 4.70
C ALA A 49 8.60 2.95 3.58
N GLU A 50 8.13 2.74 2.35
CA GLU A 50 8.35 3.67 1.23
C GLU A 50 7.63 5.00 1.47
N PHE A 51 6.38 4.95 1.94
CA PHE A 51 5.61 6.15 2.27
C PHE A 51 6.07 6.85 3.55
N GLU A 52 6.60 6.12 4.54
CA GLU A 52 7.25 6.67 5.74
C GLU A 52 8.51 7.44 5.36
N SER A 53 9.30 6.94 4.42
CA SER A 53 10.45 7.66 3.88
C SER A 53 10.02 8.95 3.18
N ALA A 54 8.92 8.92 2.42
CA ALA A 54 8.33 10.12 1.81
C ALA A 54 7.81 11.11 2.88
N GLN A 55 7.21 10.62 3.97
CA GLN A 55 6.78 11.44 5.10
C GLN A 55 7.97 12.11 5.78
N ALA A 56 9.07 11.39 5.99
CA ALA A 56 10.30 11.94 6.55
C ALA A 56 10.87 13.05 5.65
N MET A 57 10.86 12.87 4.33
CA MET A 57 11.26 13.92 3.38
C MET A 57 10.34 15.15 3.46
N ALA A 58 9.03 14.93 3.61
CA ALA A 58 8.08 16.02 3.79
C ALA A 58 8.34 16.81 5.08
N ALA A 59 8.61 16.12 6.19
CA ALA A 59 8.95 16.73 7.47
C ALA A 59 10.26 17.53 7.42
N LEU A 60 11.29 17.02 6.71
CA LEU A 60 12.53 17.78 6.51
C LEU A 60 12.31 19.03 5.63
N ALA A 61 11.44 18.91 4.63
CA ALA A 61 11.14 19.99 3.70
C ALA A 61 10.32 21.12 4.34
N GLU A 62 9.70 20.87 5.50
CA GLU A 62 9.01 21.85 6.32
C GLU A 62 9.83 23.13 6.55
N SER A 63 11.15 22.99 6.74
CA SER A 63 12.06 24.11 7.01
C SER A 63 12.18 25.10 5.85
N TYR A 64 11.62 24.78 4.69
CA TYR A 64 11.60 25.63 3.50
C TYR A 64 10.23 26.28 3.23
N ILE A 65 9.19 25.96 4.01
CA ILE A 65 7.92 26.69 3.98
C ILE A 65 8.18 28.16 4.36
N GLY A 66 7.55 29.08 3.64
CA GLY A 66 7.69 30.53 3.76
C GLY A 66 8.96 31.09 3.12
N LYS A 67 9.87 30.24 2.62
CA LYS A 67 11.09 30.70 1.94
C LYS A 67 10.81 30.98 0.47
N THR A 68 11.41 32.06 -0.03
CA THR A 68 11.39 32.34 -1.46
C THR A 68 12.08 31.22 -2.23
N CYS A 69 11.39 30.61 -3.19
CA CYS A 69 11.95 29.56 -4.05
C CYS A 69 13.09 30.13 -4.92
N ASN A 70 14.34 29.99 -4.47
CA ASN A 70 15.53 30.42 -5.19
C ASN A 70 16.42 29.20 -5.51
N ASP A 71 17.52 29.39 -6.23
CA ASP A 71 18.42 28.30 -6.61
C ASP A 71 18.95 27.49 -5.43
N GLU A 72 19.15 28.13 -4.27
CA GLU A 72 19.63 27.44 -3.06
C GLU A 72 18.55 26.51 -2.48
N VAL A 73 17.31 26.98 -2.38
CA VAL A 73 16.17 26.17 -1.92
C VAL A 73 15.93 25.02 -2.89
N VAL A 74 15.91 25.28 -4.21
CA VAL A 74 15.72 24.24 -5.23
C VAL A 74 16.83 23.20 -5.15
N ARG A 75 18.11 23.61 -5.04
CA ARG A 75 19.24 22.68 -4.86
C ARG A 75 19.12 21.87 -3.57
N SER A 76 18.65 22.46 -2.49
CA SER A 76 18.48 21.77 -1.21
C SER A 76 17.39 20.70 -1.32
N LEU A 77 16.22 21.05 -1.86
CA LEU A 77 15.14 20.10 -2.13
C LEU A 77 15.57 19.01 -3.12
N SER A 78 16.37 19.36 -4.14
CA SER A 78 16.92 18.41 -5.11
C SER A 78 17.85 17.39 -4.45
N ARG A 79 18.70 17.82 -3.51
CA ARG A 79 19.59 16.93 -2.76
C ARG A 79 18.82 15.98 -1.84
N MET A 80 17.77 16.49 -1.19
CA MET A 80 16.87 15.65 -0.40
C MET A 80 16.20 14.59 -1.28
N ASN A 81 15.63 15.01 -2.41
CA ASN A 81 15.03 14.11 -3.40
C ASN A 81 16.02 13.03 -3.86
N ALA A 82 17.26 13.42 -4.18
CA ALA A 82 18.30 12.50 -4.63
C ALA A 82 18.80 11.52 -3.55
N SER A 83 18.45 11.72 -2.28
CA SER A 83 18.84 10.82 -1.19
C SER A 83 17.97 9.56 -1.10
N VAL A 84 16.83 9.53 -1.79
CA VAL A 84 15.88 8.41 -1.81
C VAL A 84 15.52 8.07 -3.25
N GLU A 85 15.94 6.90 -3.72
CA GLU A 85 15.91 6.53 -5.14
C GLU A 85 14.51 6.53 -5.77
N PHE A 86 13.50 6.10 -5.02
CA PHE A 86 12.11 5.99 -5.49
C PHE A 86 11.32 7.30 -5.42
N ILE A 87 11.87 8.36 -4.80
CA ILE A 87 11.23 9.66 -4.75
C ILE A 87 11.60 10.43 -6.02
N ARG A 88 10.57 10.84 -6.76
CA ARG A 88 10.71 11.64 -7.98
C ARG A 88 10.89 13.10 -7.66
N SER A 89 10.08 13.64 -6.74
CA SER A 89 10.10 15.06 -6.39
C SER A 89 9.57 15.35 -5.00
N ILE A 90 10.06 16.44 -4.43
CA ILE A 90 9.55 17.05 -3.19
C ILE A 90 9.11 18.47 -3.54
N ASN A 91 7.91 18.84 -3.12
CA ASN A 91 7.29 20.08 -3.54
C ASN A 91 6.61 20.77 -2.36
N ILE A 92 6.80 22.07 -2.25
CA ILE A 92 6.19 22.94 -1.26
C ILE A 92 4.99 23.61 -1.91
N ILE A 93 3.85 23.51 -1.23
CA ILE A 93 2.59 24.11 -1.64
C ILE A 93 2.17 25.06 -0.53
N GLU A 94 1.97 26.32 -0.89
CA GLU A 94 1.60 27.38 0.04
C GLU A 94 0.28 28.00 -0.38
N ASN A 95 -0.68 28.05 0.54
CA ASN A 95 -2.03 28.59 0.33
C ASN A 95 -2.74 27.92 -0.86
N GLY A 96 -2.48 26.62 -1.09
CA GLY A 96 -3.04 25.85 -2.20
C GLY A 96 -2.30 25.99 -3.53
N GLU A 97 -1.25 26.82 -3.61
CA GLU A 97 -0.47 27.06 -4.82
C GLU A 97 0.92 26.45 -4.73
N TRP A 98 1.43 25.96 -5.87
CA TRP A 98 2.78 25.40 -5.95
C TRP A 98 3.82 26.53 -5.74
N SER A 99 4.53 26.48 -4.61
CA SER A 99 5.53 27.49 -4.25
C SER A 99 6.93 27.13 -4.74
N CYS A 100 7.36 25.88 -4.52
CA CYS A 100 8.69 25.42 -4.94
C CYS A 100 8.72 23.91 -5.18
N SER A 101 9.39 23.48 -6.24
CA SER A 101 9.60 22.07 -6.60
C SER A 101 11.09 21.74 -6.65
N SER A 102 11.45 20.55 -6.15
CA SER A 102 12.80 20.00 -6.28
C SER A 102 13.21 19.74 -7.73
N LEU A 103 12.28 19.73 -8.68
CA LEU A 103 12.56 19.46 -10.09
C LEU A 103 12.30 20.67 -10.99
N GLU A 104 11.16 21.32 -10.77
CA GLU A 104 10.62 22.34 -11.68
C GLU A 104 10.82 23.76 -11.10
N GLY A 105 11.42 23.87 -9.91
CA GLY A 105 11.61 25.14 -9.22
C GLY A 105 10.27 25.84 -8.96
N ARG A 106 10.15 27.10 -9.41
CA ARG A 106 8.90 27.89 -9.29
C ARG A 106 7.82 27.47 -10.27
N GLN A 107 8.14 26.64 -11.25
CA GLN A 107 7.16 26.28 -12.26
C GLN A 107 6.12 25.36 -11.63
N SER A 108 4.85 25.78 -11.69
CA SER A 108 3.73 24.93 -11.28
C SER A 108 3.77 23.60 -12.01
N LEU A 109 3.51 22.51 -11.29
CA LEU A 109 3.41 21.18 -11.89
C LEU A 109 2.18 21.07 -12.82
N GLY A 110 1.28 22.05 -12.81
CA GLY A 110 0.02 22.01 -13.57
C GLY A 110 -0.94 20.95 -13.04
N ILE A 111 -0.69 20.44 -11.83
CA ILE A 111 -1.55 19.47 -11.16
C ILE A 111 -2.56 20.28 -10.35
N ASN A 112 -3.83 20.22 -10.78
CA ASN A 112 -4.94 20.70 -9.99
C ASN A 112 -5.47 19.53 -9.15
N SER A 113 -5.34 19.63 -7.83
CA SER A 113 -5.70 18.56 -6.91
C SER A 113 -6.29 19.13 -5.63
N ALA A 114 -7.31 18.48 -5.08
CA ALA A 114 -7.80 18.76 -3.73
C ALA A 114 -6.71 18.53 -2.67
N GLY A 115 -5.65 17.78 -3.00
CA GLY A 115 -4.50 17.57 -2.14
C GLY A 115 -3.69 18.83 -1.86
N THR A 116 -3.75 19.87 -2.70
CA THR A 116 -2.94 21.09 -2.49
C THR A 116 -3.41 21.92 -1.28
N THR A 117 -4.65 21.73 -0.84
CA THR A 117 -5.26 22.42 0.32
C THR A 117 -5.73 21.44 1.39
N THR A 118 -5.31 20.18 1.31
CA THR A 118 -5.76 19.14 2.24
C THR A 118 -5.28 19.42 3.68
N ARG A 119 -6.13 19.06 4.65
CA ARG A 119 -5.78 19.04 6.08
C ARG A 119 -5.45 17.64 6.59
N THR A 120 -5.62 16.64 5.75
CA THR A 120 -5.35 15.23 6.06
C THR A 120 -4.43 14.67 5.00
N LEU A 121 -3.67 13.64 5.38
CA LEU A 121 -2.86 12.88 4.42
C LEU A 121 -3.72 12.42 3.24
N MET A 122 -3.23 12.62 2.02
CA MET A 122 -3.90 12.20 0.79
C MET A 122 -2.88 11.64 -0.19
N ILE A 123 -3.23 10.58 -0.92
CA ILE A 123 -2.42 10.05 -2.02
C ILE A 123 -3.24 10.15 -3.30
N GLN A 124 -2.60 10.55 -4.39
CA GLN A 124 -3.21 10.64 -5.71
C GLN A 124 -2.30 10.03 -6.77
N TYR A 125 -2.88 9.24 -7.68
CA TYR A 125 -2.19 8.83 -8.89
C TYR A 125 -2.06 10.02 -9.85
N VAL A 126 -0.85 10.24 -10.35
CA VAL A 126 -0.54 11.30 -11.32
C VAL A 126 0.29 10.71 -12.46
N ASN A 127 -0.12 10.96 -13.69
CA ASN A 127 0.67 10.68 -14.89
C ASN A 127 1.07 12.00 -15.55
N ARG A 128 2.37 12.30 -15.58
CA ARG A 128 2.90 13.53 -16.18
C ARG A 128 4.19 13.22 -16.90
N GLN A 129 4.34 13.78 -18.12
CA GLN A 129 5.53 13.55 -18.95
C GLN A 129 5.87 12.05 -19.12
N ARG A 130 4.84 11.20 -19.28
CA ARG A 130 4.96 9.73 -19.36
C ARG A 130 5.56 9.06 -18.10
N THR A 131 5.56 9.76 -16.98
CA THR A 131 5.99 9.24 -15.68
C THR A 131 4.76 9.04 -14.81
N GLU A 132 4.53 7.80 -14.39
CA GLU A 132 3.47 7.43 -13.46
C GLU A 132 3.97 7.51 -12.02
N MET A 133 3.20 8.17 -11.17
CA MET A 133 3.60 8.48 -9.80
C MET A 133 2.41 8.43 -8.85
N TYR A 134 2.71 8.15 -7.59
CA TYR A 134 1.83 8.43 -6.46
C TYR A 134 2.29 9.73 -5.80
N MET A 135 1.50 10.78 -5.94
CA MET A 135 1.71 12.05 -5.26
C MET A 135 1.06 11.99 -3.87
N THR A 136 1.87 12.08 -2.83
CA THR A 136 1.41 12.08 -1.45
C THR A 136 1.47 13.49 -0.89
N TYR A 137 0.33 14.01 -0.44
CA TYR A 137 0.16 15.34 0.12
C TYR A 137 0.17 15.25 1.64
N PHE A 138 1.24 15.79 2.25
CA PHE A 138 1.42 15.83 3.69
C PHE A 138 1.04 17.22 4.23
N PRO A 139 0.03 17.33 5.10
CA PRO A 139 -0.26 18.60 5.77
C PRO A 139 0.85 18.90 6.79
N VAL A 140 1.51 20.04 6.64
CA VAL A 140 2.63 20.48 7.50
C VAL A 140 2.53 21.98 7.75
N LYS A 141 2.53 22.42 9.03
CA LYS A 141 2.43 23.85 9.42
C LYS A 141 1.30 24.62 8.71
N GLU A 142 0.10 24.04 8.64
CA GLU A 142 -1.07 24.62 7.94
C GLU A 142 -0.90 24.78 6.41
N GLN A 143 0.23 24.32 5.86
CA GLN A 143 0.53 24.25 4.44
C GLN A 143 0.64 22.79 4.01
N VAL A 144 1.05 22.54 2.76
CA VAL A 144 1.19 21.18 2.24
C VAL A 144 2.58 20.97 1.65
N VAL A 145 3.18 19.83 1.96
CA VAL A 145 4.34 19.31 1.24
C VAL A 145 3.91 18.10 0.45
N ALA A 146 4.06 18.14 -0.87
CA ALA A 146 3.72 17.06 -1.77
C ALA A 146 4.98 16.30 -2.23
N VAL A 147 5.01 14.99 -1.98
CA VAL A 147 6.12 14.12 -2.35
C VAL A 147 5.63 13.12 -3.39
N ALA A 148 6.29 13.09 -4.54
CA ALA A 148 5.97 12.17 -5.62
C ALA A 148 6.85 10.93 -5.53
N ILE A 149 6.23 9.75 -5.43
CA ILE A 149 6.88 8.44 -5.47
C ILE A 149 6.64 7.85 -6.85
N TYR A 150 7.66 7.25 -7.49
CA TYR A 150 7.45 6.53 -8.75
C TYR A 150 6.50 5.35 -8.55
N LYS A 151 5.49 5.20 -9.41
CA LYS A 151 4.61 4.02 -9.38
C LYS A 151 5.41 2.72 -9.56
N ALA A 152 6.46 2.76 -10.36
CA ALA A 152 7.36 1.63 -10.61
C ALA A 152 8.03 1.07 -9.35
N ALA A 153 8.25 1.89 -8.30
CA ALA A 153 8.80 1.42 -7.04
C ALA A 153 7.80 0.49 -6.32
N ILE A 154 6.54 0.90 -6.26
CA ILE A 154 5.46 0.08 -5.70
C ILE A 154 5.20 -1.15 -6.58
N ASP A 155 5.18 -0.99 -7.90
CA ASP A 155 4.98 -2.10 -8.83
C ASP A 155 6.07 -3.16 -8.70
N LYS A 156 7.33 -2.76 -8.46
CA LYS A 156 8.43 -3.69 -8.21
C LYS A 156 8.20 -4.49 -6.93
N ILE A 157 7.77 -3.84 -5.85
CA ILE A 157 7.45 -4.52 -4.57
C ILE A 157 6.33 -5.55 -4.80
N LEU A 158 5.25 -5.16 -5.48
CA LEU A 158 4.15 -6.05 -5.82
C LEU A 158 4.61 -7.22 -6.71
N TYR A 159 5.45 -6.95 -7.71
CA TYR A 159 5.97 -7.97 -8.61
C TYR A 159 6.85 -8.99 -7.88
N ASP A 160 7.79 -8.53 -7.05
CA ASP A 160 8.66 -9.39 -6.26
C ASP A 160 7.80 -10.26 -5.30
N PHE A 161 6.83 -9.66 -4.61
CA PHE A 161 5.88 -10.40 -3.77
C PHE A 161 5.08 -11.44 -4.56
N SER A 162 4.47 -11.05 -5.68
CA SER A 162 3.64 -11.95 -6.49
C SER A 162 4.43 -13.11 -7.07
N ARG A 163 5.71 -12.89 -7.40
CA ARG A 163 6.63 -13.95 -7.83
C ARG A 163 6.93 -14.93 -6.69
N ASP A 164 7.23 -14.42 -5.51
CA ASP A 164 7.73 -15.22 -4.39
C ASP A 164 6.60 -16.00 -3.69
N GLU A 165 5.42 -15.39 -3.56
CA GLU A 165 4.23 -16.00 -2.91
C GLU A 165 3.27 -16.68 -3.90
N ASN A 166 3.47 -16.51 -5.21
CA ASN A 166 2.55 -16.99 -6.26
C ASN A 166 1.10 -16.47 -6.08
N ILE A 167 0.96 -15.23 -5.63
CA ILE A 167 -0.32 -14.54 -5.38
C ILE A 167 -0.31 -13.21 -6.14
N GLU A 168 -1.31 -12.97 -7.00
CA GLU A 168 -1.45 -11.67 -7.67
C GLU A 168 -1.94 -10.60 -6.67
N ALA A 169 -1.09 -9.61 -6.41
CA ALA A 169 -1.39 -8.49 -5.54
C ALA A 169 -1.54 -7.18 -6.33
N GLN A 170 -2.48 -6.34 -5.93
CA GLN A 170 -2.75 -5.06 -6.59
C GLN A 170 -2.80 -3.93 -5.55
N PHE A 171 -2.14 -2.81 -5.86
CA PHE A 171 -2.18 -1.59 -5.08
C PHE A 171 -3.32 -0.68 -5.53
N LEU A 172 -4.08 -0.17 -4.57
CA LEU A 172 -5.27 0.63 -4.79
C LEU A 172 -5.27 1.87 -3.89
N LEU A 173 -5.77 2.99 -4.43
CA LEU A 173 -5.99 4.23 -3.67
C LEU A 173 -7.40 4.34 -3.10
N GLU A 174 -8.27 3.41 -3.44
CA GLU A 174 -9.62 3.28 -2.91
C GLU A 174 -9.94 1.80 -2.75
N PRO A 175 -10.71 1.42 -1.72
CA PRO A 175 -11.14 0.05 -1.55
C PRO A 175 -12.06 -0.41 -2.68
N ILE A 176 -11.98 -1.68 -3.06
CA ILE A 176 -12.91 -2.28 -4.03
C ILE A 176 -14.06 -2.99 -3.33
N ASN A 177 -15.22 -3.07 -4.00
CA ASN A 177 -16.36 -3.81 -3.48
C ASN A 177 -16.19 -5.31 -3.73
N ASN A 178 -16.44 -6.12 -2.70
CA ASN A 178 -16.37 -7.59 -2.73
C ASN A 178 -15.00 -8.19 -3.11
N PRO A 179 -13.88 -7.80 -2.46
CA PRO A 179 -12.59 -8.45 -2.67
C PRO A 179 -12.59 -9.88 -2.11
N VAL A 180 -11.79 -10.76 -2.71
CA VAL A 180 -11.49 -12.08 -2.10
C VAL A 180 -10.72 -11.88 -0.79
N MET A 181 -9.71 -11.01 -0.80
CA MET A 181 -8.99 -10.55 0.38
C MET A 181 -8.45 -9.15 0.11
N GLN A 182 -8.62 -8.25 1.08
CA GLN A 182 -8.13 -6.89 1.02
C GLN A 182 -7.75 -6.40 2.41
N ALA A 183 -6.67 -5.61 2.50
CA ALA A 183 -6.32 -4.87 3.70
C ALA A 183 -5.84 -3.46 3.30
N GLY A 184 -6.07 -2.51 4.20
CA GLY A 184 -5.61 -1.14 4.07
C GLY A 184 -4.44 -0.88 4.99
N SER A 185 -3.55 0.04 4.60
CA SER A 185 -2.58 0.57 5.54
C SER A 185 -3.27 1.32 6.67
N ALA A 186 -2.72 1.21 7.88
CA ALA A 186 -3.19 1.96 9.04
C ALA A 186 -2.68 3.42 9.03
N SER A 187 -1.56 3.67 8.34
CA SER A 187 -0.85 4.94 8.36
C SER A 187 -1.09 5.78 7.11
N PHE A 188 -1.35 5.12 5.96
CA PHE A 188 -1.47 5.78 4.66
C PHE A 188 -2.77 5.36 3.95
N PRO A 189 -3.40 6.26 3.17
CA PRO A 189 -4.67 6.00 2.51
C PRO A 189 -4.48 5.16 1.24
N PHE A 190 -4.04 3.91 1.39
CA PHE A 190 -3.98 2.92 0.33
C PHE A 190 -4.44 1.55 0.80
N TRP A 191 -4.74 0.69 -0.17
CA TRP A 191 -5.16 -0.69 0.04
C TRP A 191 -4.39 -1.64 -0.87
N ILE A 192 -4.24 -2.87 -0.40
CA ILE A 192 -3.76 -4.00 -1.19
C ILE A 192 -4.89 -5.02 -1.28
N THR A 193 -5.10 -5.54 -2.48
CA THR A 193 -6.04 -6.64 -2.74
C THR A 193 -5.33 -7.82 -3.39
N PHE A 194 -5.81 -9.02 -3.11
CA PHE A 194 -5.39 -10.24 -3.81
C PHE A 194 -6.48 -10.69 -4.76
N ASN A 195 -6.11 -10.87 -6.02
CA ASN A 195 -6.99 -11.46 -7.03
C ASN A 195 -6.54 -12.90 -7.27
N THR A 196 -6.81 -13.79 -6.33
CA THR A 196 -6.65 -15.22 -6.63
C THR A 196 -7.83 -15.63 -7.49
N GLN A 197 -7.62 -15.74 -8.81
CA GLN A 197 -8.41 -16.67 -9.59
C GLN A 197 -8.20 -18.02 -8.91
N GLU A 198 -9.21 -18.49 -8.19
CA GLU A 198 -9.20 -19.78 -7.50
C GLU A 198 -8.87 -20.88 -8.52
N SER A 199 -7.61 -21.29 -8.60
CA SER A 199 -7.23 -22.59 -9.13
C SER A 199 -7.46 -23.65 -8.05
N TRP A 200 -8.70 -23.76 -7.55
CA TRP A 200 -9.17 -25.05 -7.04
C TRP A 200 -9.48 -25.93 -8.24
N GLY A 201 -8.40 -26.32 -8.93
CA GLY A 201 -8.39 -27.49 -9.77
C GLY A 201 -8.69 -28.68 -8.88
N ILE A 202 -9.90 -29.21 -9.04
CA ILE A 202 -10.35 -30.56 -8.75
C ILE A 202 -9.15 -31.52 -8.59
N ILE A 203 -8.99 -32.09 -7.39
CA ILE A 203 -8.65 -33.50 -7.19
C ILE A 203 -9.47 -34.02 -6.01
#